data_AF-A0A7J7IUR0-F1
#
_entry.id   AF-A0A7J7IUR0-F1
#
_cell.length_a   1.000
_cell.length_b   1.000
_cell.length_c   1.000
_cell.angle_alpha   90.00
_cell.angle_beta   90.00
_cell.angle_gamma   90.00
#
_symmetry.space_group_name_H-M   'P 1'
#
loop_
_entity.id
_entity.type
_entity.pdbx_description
1 polymer ?
#
loop_
_entity_poly.entity_id
_entity_poly.type
_entity_poly.pdbx_seq_one_letter_code
_entity_poly.pdbx_strand_id
1 'polypeptide(L)'
;MPPKLFPSQWDSRHLHHSQSWPLFNPPGGRQARPIVGQSCSTKGVEIAVTNLDYNITSKEWVNLLSTVFSPVVEVMNINVDTLSDGTSIAIVTVASEKDARAVIANFHHQRIGYKRISVTMYTPESPDAARRIRREVASILSEVSGNSLPLFKFIEIFEKRFYRTISVSDLYRMKDTVEIKESSGTGNGRIVCLQSSLTLPYSPDSAYNFTVDQTHRVPYCEIHCSQTDFALIEESGMLPYVKVKLSLFSEHVHTLLTFHEGELFLMSFQCCYNAAYAKLEPVAVGGVPMEHLISCVPGVRIQTDKLGIKKVIRDEVGMLSSS
;
A
#
# COMPACT_ATOMS: atom_id res chain seq x y z
N MET A 1 -44.97 0.10 20.15
CA MET A 1 -45.89 -0.29 19.06
C MET A 1 -45.19 -0.05 17.73
N PRO A 2 -45.34 -0.97 16.77
CA PRO A 2 -44.42 -1.19 15.63
C PRO A 2 -44.74 -0.31 14.40
N PRO A 3 -43.83 -0.25 13.42
CA PRO A 3 -44.05 0.40 12.14
C PRO A 3 -44.88 -0.49 11.19
N LYS A 4 -45.77 0.15 10.43
CA LYS A 4 -46.33 -0.33 9.15
C LYS A 4 -46.13 0.85 8.19
N LEU A 5 -45.65 0.70 6.96
CA LEU A 5 -46.43 0.14 5.85
C LEU A 5 -45.49 -0.15 4.67
N PHE A 6 -45.56 -1.38 4.16
CA PHE A 6 -45.31 -1.72 2.75
C PHE A 6 -46.47 -1.20 1.87
N PRO A 7 -46.24 -1.10 0.55
CA PRO A 7 -47.11 -1.80 -0.41
C PRO A 7 -46.27 -2.68 -1.36
N SER A 8 -46.49 -4.00 -1.46
CA SER A 8 -47.45 -4.70 -2.38
C SER A 8 -47.28 -4.27 -3.84
N GLN A 9 -46.84 -5.08 -4.82
CA GLN A 9 -47.24 -6.41 -5.33
C GLN A 9 -47.58 -6.24 -6.82
N TRP A 10 -46.92 -6.96 -7.72
CA TRP A 10 -47.42 -7.39 -9.06
C TRP A 10 -46.43 -8.45 -9.56
N ASP A 11 -46.73 -9.74 -9.50
CA ASP A 11 -47.66 -10.60 -10.25
C ASP A 11 -47.12 -11.11 -11.60
N SER A 12 -47.09 -12.43 -11.70
CA SER A 12 -46.53 -13.24 -12.78
C SER A 12 -47.52 -13.37 -13.93
N ARG A 13 -47.03 -13.44 -15.18
CA ARG A 13 -47.68 -14.22 -16.25
C ARG A 13 -46.90 -14.30 -17.57
N HIS A 14 -46.83 -15.51 -18.12
CA HIS A 14 -46.55 -15.95 -19.51
C HIS A 14 -45.06 -15.89 -19.95
N LEU A 15 -44.42 -16.96 -20.44
CA LEU A 15 -44.85 -17.91 -21.47
C LEU A 15 -44.31 -19.33 -21.21
N HIS A 16 -45.19 -20.32 -21.33
CA HIS A 16 -44.84 -21.74 -21.51
C HIS A 16 -45.32 -22.12 -22.91
N HIS A 17 -44.45 -22.71 -23.75
CA HIS A 17 -44.89 -23.50 -24.89
C HIS A 17 -44.17 -24.85 -24.87
N SER A 18 -44.98 -25.88 -24.61
CA SER A 18 -44.66 -27.31 -24.66
C SER A 18 -44.61 -27.77 -26.12
N GLN A 19 -43.70 -28.69 -26.47
CA GLN A 19 -43.95 -29.84 -27.36
C GLN A 19 -43.00 -30.99 -26.98
N SER A 20 -43.47 -32.21 -27.16
CA SER A 20 -43.02 -33.45 -26.50
C SER A 20 -42.90 -34.62 -27.49
N TRP A 21 -42.36 -35.76 -26.98
CA TRP A 21 -42.35 -37.17 -27.49
C TRP A 21 -41.22 -37.58 -28.48
N PRO A 22 -40.80 -38.88 -28.58
CA PRO A 22 -40.91 -40.04 -27.68
C PRO A 22 -39.59 -40.85 -27.44
N LEU A 23 -39.69 -41.88 -26.59
CA LEU A 23 -38.71 -42.92 -26.23
C LEU A 23 -38.06 -43.66 -27.42
N PHE A 24 -36.74 -43.88 -27.38
CA PHE A 24 -36.06 -45.04 -27.98
C PHE A 24 -34.78 -45.37 -27.19
N ASN A 25 -34.70 -46.61 -26.70
CA ASN A 25 -33.52 -47.34 -26.22
C ASN A 25 -33.62 -48.72 -26.93
N PRO A 26 -32.57 -49.47 -27.33
CA PRO A 26 -31.24 -49.67 -26.70
C PRO A 26 -30.15 -49.99 -27.78
N PRO A 27 -29.17 -50.94 -27.66
CA PRO A 27 -28.27 -51.36 -26.57
C PRO A 27 -26.77 -51.24 -26.96
N GLY A 28 -25.85 -51.39 -25.99
CA GLY A 28 -24.50 -51.89 -26.28
C GLY A 28 -23.36 -51.06 -25.69
N GLY A 29 -22.61 -51.67 -24.77
CA GLY A 29 -21.60 -51.00 -23.95
C GLY A 29 -20.42 -50.42 -24.73
N ARG A 30 -19.99 -49.24 -24.26
CA ARG A 30 -18.62 -48.90 -23.83
C ARG A 30 -18.72 -47.58 -23.08
N GLN A 31 -18.33 -47.57 -21.80
CA GLN A 31 -18.34 -46.37 -20.97
C GLN A 31 -17.38 -45.34 -21.55
N ALA A 32 -17.90 -44.36 -22.28
CA ALA A 32 -17.23 -43.10 -22.54
C ALA A 32 -17.71 -42.11 -21.48
N ARG A 33 -16.78 -41.64 -20.64
CA ARG A 33 -17.01 -40.56 -19.68
C ARG A 33 -17.62 -39.35 -20.42
N PRO A 34 -18.63 -38.68 -19.86
CA PRO A 34 -18.99 -37.36 -20.37
C PRO A 34 -17.78 -36.46 -20.15
N ILE A 35 -17.29 -35.85 -21.22
CA ILE A 35 -16.52 -34.61 -21.12
C ILE A 35 -17.51 -33.60 -20.54
N VAL A 36 -17.56 -33.55 -19.20
CA VAL A 36 -18.16 -32.45 -18.49
C VAL A 36 -17.40 -31.23 -18.98
N GLY A 37 -18.10 -30.39 -19.73
CA GLY A 37 -17.64 -29.06 -20.10
C GLY A 37 -17.05 -28.46 -18.84
N GLN A 38 -15.77 -28.15 -18.93
CA GLN A 38 -14.98 -27.53 -17.89
C GLN A 38 -15.72 -26.25 -17.52
N SER A 39 -16.57 -26.30 -16.49
CA SER A 39 -16.97 -25.09 -15.81
C SER A 39 -15.65 -24.53 -15.32
N CYS A 40 -15.33 -23.33 -15.80
CA CYS A 40 -14.22 -22.58 -15.28
C CYS A 40 -14.51 -22.43 -13.79
N SER A 41 -13.91 -23.29 -12.95
CA SER A 41 -13.91 -23.09 -11.51
C SER A 41 -13.07 -21.85 -11.31
N THR A 42 -13.73 -20.69 -11.32
CA THR A 42 -13.13 -19.43 -10.96
C THR A 42 -12.83 -19.54 -9.48
N LYS A 43 -11.65 -20.08 -9.16
CA LYS A 43 -11.12 -20.12 -7.81
C LYS A 43 -10.94 -18.66 -7.40
N GLY A 44 -11.90 -18.14 -6.65
CA GLY A 44 -11.90 -16.76 -6.18
C GLY A 44 -10.64 -16.48 -5.35
N VAL A 45 -10.25 -15.21 -5.31
CA VAL A 45 -9.10 -14.75 -4.54
C VAL A 45 -9.53 -14.50 -3.11
N GLU A 46 -8.80 -15.05 -2.15
CA GLU A 46 -9.10 -14.90 -0.72
C GLU A 46 -8.31 -13.74 -0.11
N ILE A 47 -8.99 -12.98 0.73
CA ILE A 47 -8.47 -11.82 1.46
C ILE A 47 -8.70 -12.07 2.94
N ALA A 48 -7.70 -11.81 3.77
CA ALA A 48 -7.82 -11.87 5.22
C ALA A 48 -8.08 -10.48 5.79
N VAL A 49 -9.13 -10.36 6.60
CA VAL A 49 -9.44 -9.18 7.41
C VAL A 49 -9.21 -9.54 8.87
N THR A 50 -8.27 -8.85 9.50
CA THR A 50 -7.82 -9.06 10.88
C THR A 50 -8.00 -7.79 11.71
N ASN A 51 -7.69 -7.86 13.01
CA ASN A 51 -7.92 -6.79 13.99
C ASN A 51 -9.40 -6.37 14.09
N LEU A 52 -10.30 -7.35 13.98
CA LEU A 52 -11.74 -7.14 14.13
C LEU A 52 -12.08 -6.70 15.56
N ASP A 53 -13.03 -5.78 15.69
CA ASP A 53 -13.62 -5.36 16.96
C ASP A 53 -14.35 -6.54 17.62
N TYR A 54 -13.95 -6.85 18.84
CA TYR A 54 -14.48 -7.96 19.64
C TYR A 54 -15.90 -7.70 20.15
N ASN A 55 -16.36 -6.45 20.13
CA ASN A 55 -17.73 -6.09 20.51
C ASN A 55 -18.76 -6.43 19.40
N ILE A 56 -18.29 -6.73 18.19
CA ILE A 56 -19.12 -7.04 17.04
C ILE A 56 -19.09 -8.56 16.82
N THR A 57 -20.27 -9.17 16.69
CA THR A 57 -20.40 -10.62 16.53
C THR A 57 -19.99 -11.09 15.12
N SER A 58 -19.62 -12.37 14.95
CA SER A 58 -19.23 -12.91 13.64
C SER A 58 -20.32 -12.73 12.58
N LYS A 59 -21.59 -12.85 12.95
CA LYS A 59 -22.73 -12.63 12.04
C LYS A 59 -22.85 -11.15 11.61
N GLU A 60 -22.64 -10.22 12.54
CA GLU A 60 -22.64 -8.79 12.23
C GLU A 60 -21.44 -8.42 11.36
N TRP A 61 -20.27 -9.03 11.60
CA TRP A 61 -19.09 -8.86 10.74
C TRP A 61 -19.34 -9.31 9.30
N VAL A 62 -20.02 -10.44 9.09
CA VAL A 62 -20.42 -10.88 7.75
C VAL A 62 -21.27 -9.81 7.05
N ASN A 63 -22.27 -9.28 7.75
CA ASN A 63 -23.16 -8.24 7.19
C ASN A 63 -22.41 -6.91 6.93
N LEU A 64 -21.55 -6.49 7.86
CA LEU A 64 -20.76 -5.26 7.72
C LEU A 64 -19.79 -5.37 6.55
N LEU A 65 -19.00 -6.43 6.47
CA LEU A 65 -18.04 -6.63 5.38
C LEU A 65 -18.75 -6.75 4.02
N SER A 66 -19.89 -7.44 3.96
CA SER A 66 -20.72 -7.49 2.75
C SER A 66 -21.20 -6.10 2.32
N THR A 67 -21.67 -5.29 3.29
CA THR A 67 -22.17 -3.93 3.02
C THR A 67 -21.05 -2.98 2.60
N VAL A 68 -19.88 -3.08 3.25
CA VAL A 68 -18.75 -2.18 3.03
C VAL A 68 -18.01 -2.51 1.72
N PHE A 69 -17.88 -3.79 1.36
CA PHE A 69 -17.13 -4.21 0.17
C PHE A 69 -17.96 -4.26 -1.11
N SER A 70 -19.26 -4.55 -1.03
CA SER A 70 -20.15 -4.64 -2.20
C SER A 70 -20.17 -3.43 -3.15
N PRO A 71 -19.97 -2.16 -2.71
CA PRO A 71 -19.91 -1.03 -3.63
C PRO A 71 -18.65 -1.01 -4.51
N VAL A 72 -17.60 -1.73 -4.11
CA VAL A 72 -16.30 -1.73 -4.79
C VAL A 72 -16.07 -3.04 -5.54
N VAL A 73 -16.52 -4.18 -4.99
CA VAL A 73 -16.24 -5.51 -5.54
C VAL A 73 -17.42 -6.46 -5.38
N GLU A 74 -17.48 -7.47 -6.24
CA GLU A 74 -18.37 -8.62 -6.06
C GLU A 74 -17.79 -9.57 -4.99
N VAL A 75 -18.47 -9.63 -3.85
CA VAL A 75 -18.11 -10.53 -2.75
C VAL A 75 -18.76 -11.88 -2.97
N MET A 76 -17.96 -12.91 -3.18
CA MET A 76 -18.43 -14.27 -3.45
C MET A 76 -18.75 -15.03 -2.15
N ASN A 77 -17.90 -14.89 -1.14
CA ASN A 77 -18.06 -15.57 0.13
C ASN A 77 -17.41 -14.77 1.27
N ILE A 78 -17.96 -14.87 2.47
CA ILE A 78 -17.38 -14.32 3.70
C ILE A 78 -17.48 -15.38 4.78
N ASN A 79 -16.34 -15.80 5.31
CA ASN A 79 -16.28 -16.62 6.51
C ASN A 79 -15.66 -15.82 7.65
N VAL A 80 -16.21 -15.91 8.86
CA VAL A 80 -15.66 -15.24 10.04
C VAL A 80 -15.47 -16.26 11.15
N ASP A 81 -14.20 -16.56 11.43
CA ASP A 81 -13.80 -17.54 12.43
C ASP A 81 -13.21 -16.84 13.64
N THR A 82 -13.42 -17.43 14.81
CA THR A 82 -12.74 -17.02 16.04
C THR A 82 -11.65 -18.05 16.34
N LEU A 83 -10.41 -17.58 16.40
CA LEU A 83 -9.22 -18.37 16.70
C LEU A 83 -9.19 -18.77 18.18
N SER A 84 -8.32 -19.73 18.52
CA SER A 84 -8.19 -20.27 19.88
C SER A 84 -7.72 -19.26 20.92
N ASP A 85 -7.08 -18.17 20.48
CA ASP A 85 -6.65 -17.04 21.31
C ASP A 85 -7.77 -16.00 21.55
N GLY A 86 -8.97 -16.25 21.00
CA GLY A 86 -10.11 -15.33 21.07
C GLY A 86 -10.10 -14.23 19.99
N THR A 87 -9.11 -14.22 19.10
CA THR A 87 -9.03 -13.25 18.00
C THR A 87 -9.94 -13.68 16.85
N SER A 88 -10.76 -12.76 16.34
CA SER A 88 -11.58 -13.03 15.14
C SER A 88 -10.84 -12.67 13.86
N ILE A 89 -10.93 -13.55 12.87
CA ILE A 89 -10.42 -13.35 11.51
C ILE A 89 -11.58 -13.55 10.52
N ALA A 90 -11.67 -12.69 9.51
CA ALA A 90 -12.60 -12.88 8.41
C ALA A 90 -11.85 -13.19 7.12
N ILE A 91 -12.26 -14.23 6.41
CA ILE A 91 -11.78 -14.59 5.08
C ILE A 91 -12.86 -14.22 4.07
N VAL A 92 -12.51 -13.33 3.15
CA VAL A 92 -13.40 -12.83 2.11
C VAL A 92 -12.90 -13.31 0.75
N THR A 93 -13.77 -13.97 -0.01
CA THR A 93 -13.49 -14.41 -1.38
C THR A 93 -14.05 -13.41 -2.37
N VAL A 94 -13.22 -12.93 -3.28
CA VAL A 94 -13.58 -12.00 -4.37
C VAL A 94 -13.29 -12.61 -5.74
N ALA A 95 -13.92 -12.07 -6.79
CA ALA A 95 -13.85 -12.63 -8.14
C ALA A 95 -12.45 -12.58 -8.77
N SER A 96 -11.65 -11.55 -8.48
CA SER A 96 -10.33 -11.37 -9.10
C SER A 96 -9.27 -10.76 -8.17
N GLU A 97 -7.99 -10.91 -8.55
CA GLU A 97 -6.87 -10.29 -7.84
C GLU A 97 -6.91 -8.75 -7.95
N LYS A 98 -7.45 -8.21 -9.04
CA LYS A 98 -7.64 -6.77 -9.21
C LYS A 98 -8.63 -6.23 -8.17
N ASP A 99 -9.72 -6.96 -7.97
CA ASP A 99 -10.74 -6.63 -6.97
C ASP A 99 -10.15 -6.73 -5.57
N ALA A 100 -9.36 -7.77 -5.29
CA ALA A 100 -8.67 -7.91 -4.01
C ALA A 100 -7.74 -6.73 -3.70
N ARG A 101 -6.95 -6.29 -4.69
CA ARG A 101 -6.11 -5.09 -4.57
C ARG A 101 -6.94 -3.82 -4.34
N ALA A 102 -8.08 -3.69 -4.99
CA ALA A 102 -8.98 -2.56 -4.77
C ALA A 102 -9.56 -2.56 -3.36
N VAL A 103 -9.94 -3.72 -2.81
CA VAL A 103 -10.40 -3.82 -1.42
C VAL A 103 -9.29 -3.41 -0.45
N ILE A 104 -8.07 -3.92 -0.63
CA ILE A 104 -6.94 -3.57 0.24
C ILE A 104 -6.64 -2.08 0.17
N ALA A 105 -6.57 -1.49 -1.03
CA ALA A 105 -6.27 -0.08 -1.21
C ALA A 105 -7.31 0.86 -0.57
N ASN A 106 -8.59 0.49 -0.56
CA ASN A 106 -9.67 1.33 -0.06
C ASN A 106 -10.00 1.09 1.43
N PHE A 107 -9.79 -0.13 1.95
CA PHE A 107 -10.31 -0.53 3.25
C PHE A 107 -9.23 -0.94 4.26
N HIS A 108 -7.96 -1.05 3.87
CA HIS A 108 -6.89 -1.29 4.82
C HIS A 108 -6.77 -0.12 5.80
N HIS A 109 -6.67 -0.42 7.10
CA HIS A 109 -6.70 0.55 8.21
C HIS A 109 -7.99 1.38 8.35
N GLN A 110 -9.06 1.02 7.64
CA GLN A 110 -10.37 1.65 7.81
C GLN A 110 -10.90 1.36 9.22
N ARG A 111 -11.47 2.37 9.87
CA ARG A 111 -12.09 2.20 11.20
C ARG A 111 -13.49 1.61 11.06
N ILE A 112 -13.72 0.43 11.64
CA ILE A 112 -15.03 -0.21 11.74
C ILE A 112 -15.24 -0.60 13.21
N GLY A 113 -16.30 -0.10 13.82
CA GLY A 113 -16.44 -0.13 15.29
C GLY A 113 -15.36 0.75 15.95
N TYR A 114 -14.72 0.21 16.98
CA TYR A 114 -13.63 0.86 17.72
C TYR A 114 -12.23 0.46 17.25
N LYS A 115 -12.11 -0.43 16.26
CA LYS A 115 -10.82 -0.89 15.73
C LYS A 115 -10.60 -0.48 14.28
N ARG A 116 -9.33 -0.41 13.89
CA ARG A 116 -8.91 -0.30 12.48
C ARG A 116 -8.68 -1.70 11.94
N ILE A 117 -9.43 -2.09 10.93
CA ILE A 117 -9.27 -3.41 10.31
C ILE A 117 -7.96 -3.46 9.52
N SER A 118 -7.30 -4.61 9.51
CA SER A 118 -6.16 -4.86 8.64
C SER A 118 -6.56 -5.84 7.55
N VAL A 119 -6.47 -5.39 6.30
CA VAL A 119 -6.90 -6.14 5.12
C VAL A 119 -5.66 -6.56 4.33
N THR A 120 -5.50 -7.84 4.05
CA THR A 120 -4.33 -8.40 3.36
C THR A 120 -4.69 -9.54 2.42
N MET A 121 -3.87 -9.82 1.42
CA MET A 121 -4.03 -11.01 0.58
C MET A 121 -3.83 -12.27 1.43
N TYR A 122 -4.83 -13.15 1.48
CA TYR A 122 -4.71 -14.39 2.24
C TYR A 122 -3.68 -15.29 1.56
N THR A 123 -2.70 -15.74 2.34
CA THR A 123 -1.72 -16.72 1.88
C THR A 123 -1.73 -17.85 2.89
N PRO A 124 -2.08 -19.09 2.52
CA PRO A 124 -2.07 -20.20 3.46
C PRO A 124 -0.65 -20.40 4.00
N GLU A 125 -0.54 -20.61 5.31
CA GLU A 125 0.74 -20.89 5.94
C GLU A 125 1.33 -22.17 5.36
N SER A 126 2.45 -22.03 4.65
CA SER A 126 3.21 -23.12 4.04
C SER A 126 4.70 -22.90 4.34
N PRO A 127 5.53 -23.95 4.47
CA PRO A 127 6.98 -23.80 4.57
C PRO A 127 7.58 -23.00 3.40
N ASP A 128 6.94 -23.01 2.22
CA ASP A 128 7.31 -22.15 1.09
C ASP A 128 6.99 -20.66 1.31
N ALA A 129 6.00 -20.35 2.15
CA ALA A 129 5.64 -18.97 2.48
C ALA A 129 6.79 -18.27 3.23
N ALA A 130 7.45 -18.94 4.18
CA ALA A 130 8.60 -18.38 4.87
C ALA A 130 9.77 -18.09 3.91
N ARG A 131 10.04 -19.01 2.97
CA ARG A 131 11.07 -18.80 1.93
C ARG A 131 10.71 -17.68 0.97
N ARG A 132 9.42 -17.52 0.65
CA ARG A 132 8.91 -16.42 -0.16
C ARG A 132 9.08 -15.08 0.54
N ILE A 133 8.66 -14.97 1.80
CA ILE A 133 8.81 -13.75 2.60
C ILE A 133 10.29 -13.34 2.67
N ARG A 134 11.21 -14.28 2.90
CA ARG A 134 12.66 -13.99 2.89
C ARG A 134 13.12 -13.35 1.57
N ARG A 135 12.70 -13.88 0.41
CA ARG A 135 13.05 -13.31 -0.90
C ARG A 135 12.46 -11.92 -1.11
N GLU A 136 11.25 -11.70 -0.64
CA GLU A 136 10.55 -10.42 -0.76
C GLU A 136 11.17 -9.34 0.13
N VAL A 137 11.50 -9.70 1.38
CA VAL A 137 12.27 -8.88 2.32
C VAL A 137 13.62 -8.53 1.72
N ALA A 138 14.35 -9.52 1.20
CA ALA A 138 15.65 -9.31 0.57
C ALA A 138 15.56 -8.42 -0.67
N SER A 139 14.53 -8.57 -1.50
CA SER A 139 14.29 -7.72 -2.67
C SER A 139 14.19 -6.25 -2.26
N ILE A 140 13.36 -5.93 -1.25
CA ILE A 140 13.23 -4.54 -0.78
C ILE A 140 14.56 -4.01 -0.28
N LEU A 141 15.24 -4.74 0.60
CA LEU A 141 16.47 -4.27 1.23
C LEU A 141 17.62 -4.13 0.24
N SER A 142 17.77 -5.06 -0.72
CA SER A 142 18.82 -5.02 -1.73
C SER A 142 18.69 -3.88 -2.75
N GLU A 143 17.48 -3.29 -2.84
CA GLU A 143 17.20 -2.14 -3.71
C GLU A 143 17.53 -0.80 -3.04
N VAL A 144 17.83 -0.79 -1.73
CA VAL A 144 18.15 0.41 -0.95
C VAL A 144 19.66 0.53 -0.76
N SER A 145 20.20 1.74 -0.90
CA SER A 145 21.62 2.03 -0.66
C SER A 145 22.01 1.69 0.77
N GLY A 146 23.04 0.87 0.96
CA GLY A 146 23.45 0.40 2.29
C GLY A 146 22.65 -0.77 2.82
N ASN A 147 21.81 -1.40 1.98
CA ASN A 147 21.04 -2.61 2.27
C ASN A 147 20.22 -2.52 3.57
N SER A 148 19.80 -1.33 3.99
CA SER A 148 19.17 -1.10 5.29
C SER A 148 18.19 0.05 5.26
N LEU A 149 17.18 -0.02 6.11
CA LEU A 149 16.18 1.04 6.26
C LEU A 149 15.53 1.02 7.64
N PRO A 150 14.93 2.15 8.07
CA PRO A 150 14.13 2.17 9.29
C PRO A 150 13.01 1.11 9.26
N LEU A 151 12.80 0.42 10.37
CA LEU A 151 11.87 -0.69 10.49
C LEU A 151 10.44 -0.30 10.12
N PHE A 152 9.98 0.89 10.56
CA PHE A 152 8.65 1.37 10.23
C PHE A 152 8.48 1.55 8.71
N LYS A 153 9.49 2.13 8.05
CA LYS A 153 9.49 2.35 6.61
C LYS A 153 9.52 1.03 5.84
N PHE A 154 10.22 0.04 6.39
CA PHE A 154 10.27 -1.29 5.80
C PHE A 154 8.91 -1.96 5.77
N ILE A 155 8.20 -1.93 6.90
CA ILE A 155 6.85 -2.51 7.01
C ILE A 155 5.91 -1.83 6.01
N GLU A 156 5.96 -0.49 5.92
CA GLU A 156 5.16 0.28 4.96
C GLU A 156 5.43 -0.13 3.49
N ILE A 157 6.71 -0.21 3.09
CA ILE A 157 7.09 -0.60 1.72
C ILE A 157 6.66 -2.05 1.44
N PHE A 158 6.84 -2.95 2.42
CA PHE A 158 6.45 -4.35 2.28
C PHE A 158 4.94 -4.50 2.07
N GLU A 159 4.13 -3.82 2.90
CA GLU A 159 2.67 -3.82 2.80
C GLU A 159 2.20 -3.27 1.46
N LYS A 160 2.77 -2.15 1.01
CA LYS A 160 2.40 -1.51 -0.24
C LYS A 160 2.78 -2.34 -1.47
N ARG A 161 3.96 -2.98 -1.45
CA ARG A 161 4.50 -3.72 -2.60
C ARG A 161 3.89 -5.11 -2.74
N PHE A 162 3.63 -5.78 -1.62
CA PHE A 162 3.20 -7.17 -1.60
C PHE A 162 1.76 -7.39 -1.15
N TYR A 163 1.05 -6.33 -0.75
CA TYR A 163 -0.34 -6.38 -0.26
C TYR A 163 -0.53 -7.38 0.89
N ARG A 164 0.50 -7.50 1.73
CA ARG A 164 0.58 -8.41 2.88
C ARG A 164 1.28 -7.71 4.04
N THR A 165 0.89 -8.05 5.25
CA THR A 165 1.55 -7.58 6.47
C THR A 165 2.76 -8.43 6.81
N ILE A 166 3.71 -7.84 7.51
CA ILE A 166 4.85 -8.55 8.11
C ILE A 166 5.05 -8.05 9.53
N SER A 167 5.14 -8.96 10.50
CA SER A 167 5.33 -8.58 11.90
C SER A 167 6.82 -8.44 12.23
N VAL A 168 7.13 -7.68 13.29
CA VAL A 168 8.50 -7.60 13.81
C VAL A 168 8.98 -8.99 14.27
N SER A 169 8.09 -9.83 14.79
CA SER A 169 8.38 -11.21 15.16
C SER A 169 8.81 -12.06 13.96
N ASP A 170 8.21 -11.84 12.78
CA ASP A 170 8.62 -12.52 11.55
C ASP A 170 10.04 -12.15 11.14
N LEU A 171 10.40 -10.87 11.27
CA LEU A 171 11.75 -10.40 11.00
C LEU A 171 12.76 -10.99 11.98
N TYR A 172 12.43 -11.06 13.27
CA TYR A 172 13.29 -11.73 14.27
C TYR A 172 13.48 -13.23 14.03
N ARG A 173 12.58 -13.89 13.30
CA ARG A 173 12.69 -15.31 12.93
C ARG A 173 13.63 -15.55 11.75
N MET A 174 13.94 -14.55 10.93
CA MET A 174 14.78 -14.65 9.72
C MET A 174 16.13 -13.97 9.89
N LYS A 175 16.82 -14.27 11.00
CA LYS A 175 18.16 -13.75 11.34
C LYS A 175 19.26 -14.15 10.35
N ASP A 176 18.99 -15.13 9.49
CA ASP A 176 19.88 -15.52 8.39
C ASP A 176 19.81 -14.54 7.21
N THR A 177 18.72 -13.79 7.10
CA THR A 177 18.43 -12.86 6.00
C THR A 177 18.56 -11.41 6.44
N VAL A 178 18.11 -11.06 7.65
CA VAL A 178 18.09 -9.68 8.14
C VAL A 178 18.58 -9.54 9.57
N GLU A 179 19.17 -8.39 9.86
CA GLU A 179 19.61 -7.99 11.19
C GLU A 179 18.84 -6.72 11.61
N ILE A 180 18.32 -6.69 12.84
CA ILE A 180 17.65 -5.49 13.39
C ILE A 180 18.62 -4.82 14.37
N LYS A 181 18.99 -3.57 14.08
CA LYS A 181 19.90 -2.73 14.88
C LYS A 181 19.13 -1.60 15.56
N GLU A 182 19.55 -1.23 16.76
CA GLU A 182 19.02 -0.06 17.47
C GLU A 182 19.82 1.18 17.01
N SER A 183 19.17 2.18 16.40
CA SER A 183 19.84 3.43 16.02
C SER A 183 20.02 4.31 17.25
N SER A 184 21.27 4.64 17.58
CA SER A 184 21.65 5.33 18.83
C SER A 184 21.33 6.84 18.84
N GLY A 185 20.73 7.39 17.77
CA GLY A 185 20.67 8.84 17.54
C GLY A 185 19.36 9.57 17.88
N THR A 186 18.20 8.91 17.85
CA THR A 186 16.89 9.53 18.12
C THR A 186 15.88 8.40 18.35
N GLY A 187 14.99 8.57 19.34
CA GLY A 187 14.16 7.53 19.99
C GLY A 187 13.75 6.31 19.17
N ASN A 188 13.89 5.12 19.77
CA ASN A 188 13.37 3.81 19.33
C ASN A 188 13.54 3.46 17.83
N GLY A 189 14.48 4.09 17.13
CA GLY A 189 14.70 3.92 15.70
C GLY A 189 15.35 2.58 15.38
N ARG A 190 14.58 1.49 15.37
CA ARG A 190 15.06 0.20 14.90
C ARG A 190 15.29 0.28 13.39
N ILE A 191 16.46 -0.16 12.95
CA ILE A 191 16.85 -0.28 11.55
C ILE A 191 16.88 -1.76 11.21
N VAL A 192 16.29 -2.14 10.08
CA VAL A 192 16.42 -3.48 9.52
C VAL A 192 17.45 -3.45 8.40
N CYS A 193 18.42 -4.35 8.46
CA CYS A 193 19.54 -4.47 7.51
C CYS A 193 19.49 -5.84 6.84
N LEU A 194 19.77 -5.93 5.55
CA LEU A 194 20.04 -7.20 4.89
C LEU A 194 21.38 -7.74 5.39
N GLN A 195 21.38 -9.01 5.76
CA GLN A 195 22.63 -9.69 6.06
C GLN A 195 23.34 -9.97 4.74
N SER A 196 24.41 -9.23 4.44
CA SER A 196 25.31 -9.56 3.34
C SER A 196 25.94 -10.91 3.64
N SER A 197 25.58 -11.94 2.89
CA SER A 197 26.12 -13.29 3.04
C SER A 197 27.58 -13.37 2.57
N LEU A 198 28.50 -12.86 3.39
CA LEU A 198 29.93 -13.21 3.42
C LEU A 198 30.46 -13.12 4.86
N THR A 199 29.87 -13.87 5.79
CA THR A 199 30.56 -14.25 7.03
C THR A 199 31.20 -15.63 6.82
N LEU A 200 32.38 -15.63 6.19
CA LEU A 200 33.37 -16.63 6.54
C LEU A 200 33.82 -16.36 7.99
N PRO A 201 34.06 -17.40 8.79
CA PRO A 201 34.35 -17.24 10.20
C PRO A 201 35.76 -16.67 10.40
N TYR A 202 35.83 -15.62 11.22
CA TYR A 202 36.92 -15.35 12.15
C TYR A 202 38.32 -15.00 11.58
N SER A 203 38.71 -13.74 11.72
CA SER A 203 40.10 -13.36 12.05
C SER A 203 40.10 -11.99 12.73
N PRO A 204 40.55 -11.89 14.00
CA PRO A 204 40.78 -10.62 14.65
C PRO A 204 42.18 -10.17 14.27
N ASP A 205 42.31 -9.27 13.31
CA ASP A 205 43.45 -8.36 13.16
C ASP A 205 43.37 -7.71 11.79
N SER A 206 42.78 -6.52 11.74
CA SER A 206 43.20 -5.44 10.84
C SER A 206 42.35 -4.23 11.13
N ALA A 207 42.97 -3.26 11.82
CA ALA A 207 42.55 -1.88 11.79
C ALA A 207 42.52 -1.42 10.32
N TYR A 208 41.35 -1.46 9.70
CA TYR A 208 41.12 -0.76 8.45
C TYR A 208 40.03 0.27 8.70
N ASN A 209 40.49 1.51 8.71
CA ASN A 209 39.69 2.72 8.77
C ASN A 209 38.61 2.63 7.68
N PHE A 210 37.35 2.42 8.08
CA PHE A 210 36.24 2.74 7.21
C PHE A 210 36.03 4.25 7.30
N THR A 211 36.67 4.99 6.40
CA THR A 211 36.19 6.31 6.02
C THR A 211 34.75 6.13 5.56
N VAL A 212 33.81 6.44 6.45
CA VAL A 212 32.39 6.56 6.14
C VAL A 212 32.27 7.75 5.21
N ASP A 213 32.51 7.51 3.93
CA ASP A 213 32.17 8.47 2.89
C ASP A 213 30.67 8.39 2.66
N GLN A 214 30.06 9.55 2.90
CA GLN A 214 28.66 9.90 2.84
C GLN A 214 28.10 9.53 1.46
N THR A 215 26.91 8.94 1.32
CA THR A 215 25.70 9.74 1.14
C THR A 215 24.46 9.01 1.67
N HIS A 216 24.21 9.12 2.97
CA HIS A 216 22.86 9.02 3.52
C HIS A 216 22.10 10.29 3.08
N ARG A 217 21.54 10.32 1.86
CA ARG A 217 20.70 11.46 1.47
C ARG A 217 19.32 11.27 2.08
N VAL A 218 19.07 11.98 3.16
CA VAL A 218 17.78 12.01 3.82
C VAL A 218 16.75 12.58 2.82
N PRO A 219 15.54 12.01 2.65
CA PRO A 219 14.62 12.36 1.56
C PRO A 219 13.88 13.69 1.78
N TYR A 220 14.54 14.66 2.41
CA TYR A 220 14.06 16.01 2.65
C TYR A 220 15.22 17.01 2.55
N CYS A 221 14.90 18.27 2.35
CA CYS A 221 15.88 19.34 2.39
C CYS A 221 16.44 19.54 3.81
N GLU A 222 17.71 19.22 4.01
CA GLU A 222 18.40 19.38 5.31
C GLU A 222 18.63 20.84 5.72
N ILE A 223 18.50 21.80 4.77
CA ILE A 223 18.73 23.23 5.02
C ILE A 223 17.49 23.88 5.66
N HIS A 224 16.29 23.53 5.18
CA HIS A 224 15.05 24.23 5.52
C HIS A 224 14.00 23.34 6.19
N CYS A 225 14.20 22.02 6.20
CA CYS A 225 13.29 21.09 6.84
C CYS A 225 14.01 20.40 8.00
N SER A 226 13.52 20.63 9.22
CA SER A 226 13.97 19.85 10.36
C SER A 226 13.40 18.42 10.30
N GLN A 227 14.02 17.49 11.02
CA GLN A 227 13.52 16.12 11.15
C GLN A 227 12.10 16.07 11.75
N THR A 228 11.77 17.01 12.65
CA THR A 228 10.44 17.15 13.24
C THR A 228 9.41 17.67 12.25
N ASP A 229 9.76 18.64 11.40
CA ASP A 229 8.86 19.15 10.36
C ASP A 229 8.60 18.08 9.29
N PHE A 230 9.64 17.31 8.95
CA PHE A 230 9.51 16.19 8.01
C PHE A 230 8.60 15.10 8.57
N ALA A 231 8.71 14.74 9.85
CA ALA A 231 7.86 13.73 10.48
C ALA A 231 6.37 14.13 10.43
N LEU A 232 6.05 15.40 10.66
CA LEU A 232 4.67 15.90 10.57
C LEU A 232 4.11 15.85 9.14
N ILE A 233 4.96 16.10 8.14
CA ILE A 233 4.58 16.04 6.72
C ILE A 233 4.49 14.58 6.23
N GLU A 234 5.35 13.70 6.75
CA GLU A 234 5.29 12.26 6.49
C GLU A 234 4.03 11.64 7.10
N GLU A 235 3.63 12.04 8.32
CA GLU A 235 2.37 11.62 8.95
C GLU A 235 1.13 12.07 8.14
N SER A 236 1.17 13.24 7.51
CA SER A 236 0.06 13.71 6.66
C SER A 236 0.02 13.03 5.28
N GLY A 237 1.14 12.45 4.83
CA GLY A 237 1.28 11.70 3.58
C GLY A 237 1.04 12.50 2.29
N MET A 238 0.70 13.79 2.40
CA MET A 238 0.29 14.67 1.32
C MET A 238 0.71 16.11 1.61
N LEU A 239 1.14 16.83 0.57
CA LEU A 239 1.31 18.28 0.62
C LEU A 239 -0.03 19.00 0.77
N PRO A 240 -0.07 20.20 1.39
CA PRO A 240 -1.32 20.90 1.66
C PRO A 240 -2.02 21.36 0.38
N TYR A 241 -3.30 21.67 0.52
CA TYR A 241 -4.06 22.41 -0.47
C TYR A 241 -3.81 23.90 -0.26
N VAL A 242 -3.47 24.65 -1.31
CA VAL A 242 -3.13 26.08 -1.22
C VAL A 242 -3.87 26.91 -2.25
N LYS A 243 -3.96 28.22 -2.02
CA LYS A 243 -4.50 29.20 -2.98
C LYS A 243 -3.44 30.26 -3.27
N VAL A 244 -2.85 30.18 -4.46
CA VAL A 244 -1.83 31.12 -4.94
C VAL A 244 -1.97 31.24 -6.45
N LYS A 245 -1.63 32.41 -7.02
CA LYS A 245 -1.58 32.58 -8.47
C LYS A 245 -0.45 31.74 -9.04
N LEU A 246 -0.73 30.96 -10.09
CA LEU A 246 0.26 30.07 -10.70
C LEU A 246 1.49 30.84 -11.21
N SER A 247 1.32 32.05 -11.76
CA SER A 247 2.46 32.87 -12.23
C SER A 247 3.45 33.19 -11.11
N LEU A 248 2.95 33.65 -9.95
CA LEU A 248 3.78 33.95 -8.78
C LEU A 248 4.41 32.66 -8.21
N PHE A 249 3.61 31.59 -8.11
CA PHE A 249 4.10 30.32 -7.61
C PHE A 249 5.20 29.73 -8.51
N SER A 250 5.07 29.85 -9.84
CA SER A 250 6.03 29.42 -10.84
C SER A 250 7.40 30.10 -10.64
N GLU A 251 7.42 31.42 -10.47
CA GLU A 251 8.64 32.19 -10.19
C GLU A 251 9.34 31.72 -8.91
N HIS A 252 8.55 31.47 -7.85
CA HIS A 252 9.06 30.96 -6.58
C HIS A 252 9.63 29.55 -6.72
N VAL A 253 8.96 28.64 -7.45
CA VAL A 253 9.43 27.27 -7.69
C VAL A 253 10.76 27.29 -8.44
N HIS A 254 10.90 28.10 -9.49
CA HIS A 254 12.16 28.19 -10.23
C HIS A 254 13.31 28.71 -9.37
N THR A 255 13.05 29.71 -8.53
CA THR A 255 14.04 30.28 -7.60
C THR A 255 14.47 29.26 -6.55
N LEU A 256 13.52 28.53 -5.96
CA LEU A 256 13.82 27.45 -5.02
C LEU A 256 14.65 26.36 -5.68
N LEU A 257 14.30 25.93 -6.89
CA LEU A 257 15.10 24.95 -7.62
C LEU A 257 16.50 25.48 -7.94
N THR A 258 16.67 26.77 -8.24
CA THR A 258 18.02 27.35 -8.39
C THR A 258 18.83 27.22 -7.10
N PHE A 259 18.21 27.51 -5.95
CA PHE A 259 18.87 27.39 -4.64
C PHE A 259 19.22 25.94 -4.29
N HIS A 260 18.40 24.98 -4.75
CA HIS A 260 18.59 23.55 -4.52
C HIS A 260 19.25 22.83 -5.71
N GLU A 261 20.13 23.52 -6.45
CA GLU A 261 20.94 22.92 -7.53
C GLU A 261 20.11 22.15 -8.58
N GLY A 262 18.87 22.57 -8.80
CA GLY A 262 17.95 22.00 -9.78
C GLY A 262 17.08 20.86 -9.27
N GLU A 263 17.26 20.38 -8.04
CA GLU A 263 16.46 19.27 -7.47
C GLU A 263 16.01 19.54 -6.03
N LEU A 264 14.72 19.32 -5.73
CA LEU A 264 14.18 19.45 -4.38
C LEU A 264 13.22 18.30 -4.06
N PHE A 265 13.38 17.65 -2.90
CA PHE A 265 12.45 16.62 -2.46
C PHE A 265 11.05 17.19 -2.24
N LEU A 266 10.05 16.53 -2.83
CA LEU A 266 8.66 16.99 -2.83
C LEU A 266 8.12 17.13 -1.40
N MET A 267 8.44 16.18 -0.52
CA MET A 267 7.98 16.19 0.87
C MET A 267 8.55 17.36 1.69
N SER A 268 9.69 17.93 1.29
CA SER A 268 10.25 19.12 1.94
C SER A 268 9.94 20.42 1.22
N PHE A 269 9.20 20.37 0.11
CA PHE A 269 8.95 21.54 -0.73
C PHE A 269 8.24 22.65 0.05
N GLN A 270 7.23 22.31 0.85
CA GLN A 270 6.48 23.27 1.67
C GLN A 270 7.38 23.96 2.71
N CYS A 271 8.31 23.23 3.33
CA CYS A 271 9.27 23.81 4.28
C CYS A 271 10.17 24.83 3.59
N CYS A 272 10.74 24.46 2.44
CA CYS A 272 11.61 25.35 1.67
C CYS A 272 10.86 26.59 1.17
N TYR A 273 9.62 26.41 0.74
CA TYR A 273 8.77 27.52 0.33
C TYR A 273 8.51 28.49 1.48
N ASN A 274 8.13 27.99 2.65
CA ASN A 274 7.82 28.83 3.82
C ASN A 274 9.06 29.49 4.42
N ALA A 275 10.25 28.92 4.20
CA ALA A 275 11.52 29.52 4.62
C ALA A 275 11.92 30.70 3.71
N ALA A 276 11.63 30.60 2.40
CA ALA A 276 12.01 31.62 1.42
C ALA A 276 10.94 32.70 1.20
N TYR A 277 9.66 32.38 1.44
CA TYR A 277 8.53 33.24 1.09
C TYR A 277 7.49 33.30 2.20
N ALA A 278 6.50 34.18 2.02
CA ALA A 278 5.34 34.22 2.89
C ALA A 278 4.63 32.86 2.92
N LYS A 279 4.33 32.39 4.13
CA LYS A 279 3.71 31.09 4.39
C LYS A 279 2.39 30.97 3.64
N LEU A 280 2.26 29.92 2.83
CA LEU A 280 0.98 29.54 2.22
C LEU A 280 0.16 28.77 3.25
N GLU A 281 -0.90 29.38 3.74
CA GLU A 281 -1.81 28.72 4.69
C GLU A 281 -2.60 27.60 4.00
N PRO A 282 -2.67 26.40 4.61
CA PRO A 282 -3.49 25.31 4.10
C PRO A 282 -4.97 25.71 4.02
N VAL A 283 -5.62 25.33 2.91
CA VAL A 283 -7.03 25.65 2.64
C VAL A 283 -7.87 24.38 2.65
N ALA A 284 -8.83 24.30 3.59
CA ALA A 284 -9.69 23.11 3.73
C ALA A 284 -10.68 22.88 2.58
N VAL A 285 -11.14 23.94 1.89
CA VAL A 285 -12.13 23.83 0.80
C VAL A 285 -11.76 24.73 -0.39
N GLY A 286 -11.76 24.15 -1.59
CA GLY A 286 -11.51 24.87 -2.85
C GLY A 286 -10.06 25.32 -3.05
N GLY A 287 -9.10 24.77 -2.28
CA GLY A 287 -7.67 24.90 -2.57
C GLY A 287 -7.22 23.93 -3.66
N VAL A 288 -6.04 24.17 -4.24
CA VAL A 288 -5.42 23.28 -5.21
C VAL A 288 -4.34 22.47 -4.51
N PRO A 289 -4.25 21.14 -4.69
CA PRO A 289 -3.15 20.35 -4.14
C PRO A 289 -1.82 20.95 -4.56
N MET A 290 -0.91 21.21 -3.61
CA MET A 290 0.37 21.84 -3.93
C MET A 290 1.21 21.00 -4.90
N GLU A 291 1.18 19.66 -4.79
CA GLU A 291 1.82 18.77 -5.75
C GLU A 291 1.28 19.00 -7.18
N HIS A 292 -0.02 19.18 -7.33
CA HIS A 292 -0.64 19.48 -8.63
C HIS A 292 -0.19 20.86 -9.15
N LEU A 293 -0.15 21.88 -8.29
CA LEU A 293 0.34 23.21 -8.69
C LEU A 293 1.79 23.15 -9.19
N ILE A 294 2.66 22.40 -8.51
CA ILE A 294 4.05 22.20 -8.93
C ILE A 294 4.10 21.53 -10.32
N SER A 295 3.26 20.52 -10.55
CA SER A 295 3.18 19.84 -11.86
C SER A 295 2.70 20.74 -13.01
N CYS A 296 2.05 21.87 -12.69
CA CYS A 296 1.61 22.87 -13.67
C CYS A 296 2.66 23.97 -13.95
N VAL A 297 3.80 23.96 -13.28
CA VAL A 297 4.89 24.93 -13.50
C VAL A 297 5.66 24.56 -14.78
N PRO A 298 5.72 25.45 -15.79
CA PRO A 298 6.49 25.17 -17.01
C PRO A 298 7.97 24.95 -16.72
N GLY A 299 8.62 23.99 -17.40
CA GLY A 299 10.06 23.71 -17.21
C GLY A 299 10.41 23.04 -15.88
N VAL A 300 9.43 22.44 -15.20
CA VAL A 300 9.59 21.67 -13.96
C VAL A 300 8.86 20.34 -14.12
N ARG A 301 9.46 19.26 -13.60
CA ARG A 301 8.78 17.96 -13.51
C ARG A 301 8.91 17.36 -12.11
N ILE A 302 7.96 16.49 -11.79
CA ILE A 302 8.01 15.65 -10.60
C ILE A 302 8.51 14.27 -11.03
N GLN A 303 9.70 13.90 -10.60
CA GLN A 303 10.27 12.57 -10.81
C GLN A 303 10.07 11.71 -9.57
N THR A 304 9.55 10.51 -9.78
CA THR A 304 9.50 9.48 -8.73
C THR A 304 10.62 8.49 -8.98
N ASP A 305 11.46 8.24 -7.98
CA ASP A 305 12.49 7.22 -8.06
C ASP A 305 11.93 5.80 -7.84
N LYS A 306 12.80 4.79 -7.93
CA LYS A 306 12.41 3.37 -7.76
C LYS A 306 11.95 3.04 -6.33
N LEU A 307 12.28 3.90 -5.37
CA LEU A 307 11.89 3.78 -3.96
C LEU A 307 10.56 4.52 -3.68
N GLY A 308 9.96 5.16 -4.70
CA GLY A 308 8.73 5.93 -4.56
C GLY A 308 8.94 7.34 -4.01
N ILE A 309 10.20 7.79 -3.87
CA ILE A 309 10.53 9.13 -3.40
C ILE A 309 10.34 10.10 -4.56
N LYS A 310 9.55 11.15 -4.32
CA LYS A 310 9.26 12.19 -5.29
C LYS A 310 10.20 13.38 -5.13
N LYS A 311 10.76 13.83 -6.24
CA LYS A 311 11.56 15.05 -6.36
C LYS A 311 10.96 15.97 -7.40
N VAL A 312 10.98 17.26 -7.12
CA VAL A 312 10.74 18.35 -8.05
C VAL A 312 12.08 18.69 -8.69
N ILE A 313 12.16 18.66 -10.01
CA ILE A 313 13.41 18.91 -10.73
C ILE A 313 13.17 19.83 -11.92
N ARG A 314 14.21 20.58 -12.29
CA ARG A 314 14.18 21.43 -13.48
C ARG A 314 14.26 20.57 -14.73
N ASP A 315 13.38 20.84 -15.70
CA ASP A 315 13.50 20.26 -17.03
C ASP A 315 14.47 21.08 -17.88
N GLU A 316 15.58 20.48 -18.28
CA GLU A 316 16.59 21.13 -19.15
C GLU A 316 16.14 21.22 -20.62
N VAL A 317 14.98 20.64 -20.96
CA VAL A 317 14.41 20.69 -22.32
C VAL A 317 13.70 22.03 -22.52
N GLY A 318 14.46 23.12 -22.61
CA GLY A 318 13.90 24.45 -22.82
C GLY A 318 14.87 25.62 -23.03
N MET A 319 16.19 25.43 -22.95
CA MET A 319 17.18 26.51 -23.15
C MET A 319 17.86 26.53 -24.53
N LEU A 320 17.18 26.08 -25.60
CA LEU A 320 17.69 26.19 -26.98
C LEU A 320 16.78 26.95 -27.95
N SER A 321 15.97 27.90 -27.46
CA SER A 321 15.25 28.81 -28.36
C SER A 321 15.13 30.22 -27.78
N SER A 322 16.26 30.91 -27.62
CA SER A 322 16.33 32.38 -27.50
C SER A 322 17.78 32.84 -27.70
N SER A 323 18.23 32.85 -28.95
CA SER A 323 19.34 33.67 -29.45
C SER A 323 19.05 34.00 -30.90
#